data_AF-A0AAU7RDY4-F1
#
_entry.id   AF-A0AAU7RDY4-F1
#
_cell.length_a   1.000
_cell.length_b   1.000
_cell.length_c   1.000
_cell.angle_alpha   90.00
_cell.angle_beta   90.00
_cell.angle_gamma   90.00
#
_symmetry.space_group_name_H-M   'P 1'
#
loop_
_entity.id
_entity.type
_entity.pdbx_description
1 polymer ?
#
loop_
_entity_poly.entity_id
_entity_poly.type
_entity_poly.pdbx_seq_one_letter_code
_entity_poly.pdbx_strand_id
1 'polypeptide(L)'
;MTQTANVDTLRLTDHELLALLAMNPTPAAERSRELFRLAGVNHQDVLEQAGITTLLVRGLAEVAGEDIVPVDKGAIVAAVVSTADEWLEMALVTPTSDHVLFIAGSEQGAVLLNLSRYGVHEIQPVDSRSGMLSLGVAIAKQYLVDGPDGLPAAAMIKHHRAGGEPLVANLKAGEDGSWTLAEGDGDNPPTRPVPATEALASFEAALTFA
;
A
#
# COMPACT_ATOMS: atom_id res chain seq x y z
N MET A 1 27.97 -18.12 -8.07
CA MET A 1 27.00 -17.42 -8.91
C MET A 1 25.73 -17.29 -8.09
N THR A 2 25.56 -16.17 -7.41
CA THR A 2 24.34 -15.90 -6.65
C THR A 2 23.37 -15.28 -7.64
N GLN A 3 22.42 -16.06 -8.12
CA GLN A 3 21.31 -15.56 -8.90
C GLN A 3 20.49 -14.70 -7.93
N THR A 4 20.69 -13.38 -7.98
CA THR A 4 19.75 -12.42 -7.42
C THR A 4 18.44 -12.72 -8.15
N ALA A 5 17.51 -13.38 -7.47
CA ALA A 5 16.16 -13.53 -7.99
C ALA A 5 15.67 -12.11 -8.24
N ASN A 6 15.57 -11.73 -9.51
CA ASN A 6 14.90 -10.50 -9.90
C ASN A 6 13.45 -10.74 -9.46
N VAL A 7 13.05 -10.14 -8.34
CA VAL A 7 11.66 -10.19 -7.91
C VAL A 7 10.90 -9.34 -8.91
N ASP A 8 10.55 -9.94 -10.05
CA ASP A 8 9.90 -9.25 -11.15
C ASP A 8 8.59 -8.65 -10.62
N THR A 9 8.58 -7.32 -10.53
CA THR A 9 7.44 -6.50 -10.10
C THR A 9 6.24 -6.87 -10.94
N LEU A 10 5.16 -7.29 -10.29
CA LEU A 10 3.91 -7.62 -10.98
C LEU A 10 3.20 -6.31 -11.31
N ARG A 11 2.73 -6.17 -12.55
CA ARG A 11 1.83 -5.07 -12.92
C ARG A 11 0.42 -5.58 -13.08
N LEU A 12 -0.51 -5.02 -12.32
CA LEU A 12 -1.95 -5.30 -12.46
C LEU A 12 -2.71 -4.04 -12.80
N THR A 13 -3.77 -4.16 -13.56
CA THR A 13 -4.69 -3.06 -13.81
C THR A 13 -5.75 -2.92 -12.71
N ASP A 14 -6.49 -1.82 -12.72
CA ASP A 14 -7.69 -1.65 -11.86
C ASP A 14 -8.65 -2.85 -12.00
N HIS A 15 -8.95 -3.25 -13.24
CA HIS A 15 -9.89 -4.34 -13.51
C HIS A 15 -9.37 -5.71 -13.09
N GLU A 16 -8.06 -5.96 -13.19
CA GLU A 16 -7.46 -7.20 -12.69
C GLU A 16 -7.46 -7.25 -11.16
N LEU A 17 -7.15 -6.14 -10.48
CA LEU A 17 -7.25 -6.07 -9.01
C LEU A 17 -8.70 -6.26 -8.54
N LEU A 18 -9.66 -5.62 -9.22
CA LEU A 18 -11.09 -5.82 -8.95
C LEU A 18 -11.50 -7.29 -9.11
N ALA A 19 -11.06 -7.95 -10.20
CA ALA A 19 -11.35 -9.36 -10.41
C ALA A 19 -10.74 -10.26 -9.33
N LEU A 20 -9.48 -10.03 -8.92
CA LEU A 20 -8.86 -10.80 -7.84
C LEU A 20 -9.60 -10.64 -6.51
N LEU A 21 -10.07 -9.43 -6.19
CA LEU A 21 -10.89 -9.17 -5.01
C LEU A 21 -12.27 -9.83 -5.10
N ALA A 22 -12.89 -9.83 -6.29
CA ALA A 22 -14.21 -10.43 -6.53
C ALA A 22 -14.18 -11.98 -6.50
N MET A 23 -13.05 -12.60 -6.88
CA MET A 23 -12.87 -14.06 -6.81
C MET A 23 -12.88 -14.60 -5.38
N ASN A 24 -12.60 -13.77 -4.37
CA ASN A 24 -12.71 -14.14 -2.95
C ASN A 24 -13.40 -13.02 -2.15
N PRO A 25 -14.75 -12.95 -2.19
CA PRO A 25 -15.50 -11.87 -1.59
C PRO A 25 -15.54 -12.01 -0.06
N THR A 26 -14.70 -11.24 0.62
CA THR A 26 -14.64 -11.15 2.08
C THR A 26 -14.79 -9.69 2.53
N PRO A 27 -15.08 -9.43 3.82
CA PRO A 27 -15.03 -8.06 4.35
C PRO A 27 -13.67 -7.39 4.16
N ALA A 28 -12.58 -8.16 4.21
CA ALA A 28 -11.23 -7.65 3.94
C ALA A 28 -11.05 -7.28 2.47
N ALA A 29 -11.62 -8.04 1.53
CA ALA A 29 -11.61 -7.71 0.11
C ALA A 29 -12.38 -6.40 -0.15
N GLU A 30 -13.56 -6.23 0.45
CA GLU A 30 -14.30 -4.97 0.37
C GLU A 30 -13.51 -3.80 0.94
N ARG A 31 -12.86 -3.99 2.10
CA ARG A 31 -12.03 -2.96 2.72
C ARG A 31 -10.81 -2.59 1.88
N SER A 32 -10.11 -3.58 1.33
CA SER A 32 -9.00 -3.35 0.39
C SER A 32 -9.47 -2.59 -0.85
N ARG A 33 -10.64 -2.92 -1.39
CA ARG A 33 -11.25 -2.20 -2.54
C ARG A 33 -11.51 -0.73 -2.22
N GLU A 34 -12.04 -0.44 -1.03
CA GLU A 34 -12.27 0.94 -0.57
C GLU A 34 -10.96 1.71 -0.41
N LEU A 35 -9.99 1.13 0.33
CA LEU A 35 -8.71 1.78 0.63
C LEU A 35 -7.90 2.05 -0.64
N PHE A 36 -7.89 1.11 -1.58
CA PHE A 36 -7.24 1.28 -2.87
C PHE A 36 -8.03 2.16 -3.85
N ARG A 37 -9.17 2.72 -3.40
CA ARG A 37 -10.03 3.62 -4.18
C ARG A 37 -10.59 2.99 -5.46
N LEU A 38 -10.77 1.67 -5.45
CA LEU A 38 -11.33 0.89 -6.54
C LEU A 38 -12.87 0.81 -6.50
N ALA A 39 -13.50 1.30 -5.42
CA ALA A 39 -14.94 1.22 -5.21
C ALA A 39 -15.80 2.20 -6.03
N GLY A 40 -15.17 3.22 -6.65
CA GLY A 40 -15.88 4.29 -7.37
C GLY A 40 -16.11 4.05 -8.87
N VAL A 41 -15.86 2.83 -9.37
CA VAL A 41 -15.86 2.58 -10.81
C VAL A 41 -17.25 2.15 -11.29
N ASN A 42 -17.82 2.91 -12.23
CA ASN A 42 -19.07 2.55 -12.90
C ASN A 42 -18.91 1.23 -13.68
N HIS A 43 -19.99 0.44 -13.78
CA HIS A 43 -20.01 -0.85 -14.49
C HIS A 43 -19.03 -1.89 -13.93
N GLN A 44 -19.00 -2.02 -12.60
CA GLN A 44 -18.14 -2.95 -11.89
C GLN A 44 -18.20 -4.38 -12.47
N ASP A 45 -19.39 -4.92 -12.72
CA ASP A 45 -19.55 -6.26 -13.32
C ASP A 45 -18.82 -6.40 -14.65
N VAL A 46 -18.82 -5.37 -15.50
CA VAL A 46 -18.13 -5.38 -16.81
C VAL A 46 -16.62 -5.37 -16.61
N LEU A 47 -16.13 -4.60 -15.65
CA LEU A 47 -14.70 -4.52 -15.33
C LEU A 47 -14.20 -5.79 -14.66
N GLU A 48 -14.98 -6.42 -13.79
CA GLU A 48 -14.64 -7.72 -13.23
C GLU A 48 -14.50 -8.77 -14.32
N GLN A 49 -15.43 -8.84 -15.28
CA GLN A 49 -15.32 -9.74 -16.43
C GLN A 49 -14.10 -9.44 -17.31
N ALA A 50 -13.80 -8.16 -17.55
CA ALA A 50 -12.57 -7.75 -18.24
C ALA A 50 -11.31 -8.16 -17.46
N GLY A 51 -11.34 -8.06 -16.13
CA GLY A 51 -10.29 -8.49 -15.20
C GLY A 51 -10.02 -9.98 -15.31
N ILE A 52 -11.07 -10.78 -15.14
CA ILE A 52 -11.04 -12.23 -15.24
C ILE A 52 -10.42 -12.67 -16.57
N THR A 53 -10.90 -12.12 -17.69
CA THR A 53 -10.39 -12.49 -19.01
C THR A 53 -8.93 -12.07 -19.22
N THR A 54 -8.52 -10.91 -18.70
CA THR A 54 -7.13 -10.45 -18.77
C THR A 54 -6.21 -11.35 -17.93
N LEU A 55 -6.64 -11.71 -16.71
CA LEU A 55 -5.91 -12.62 -15.81
C LEU A 55 -5.71 -13.99 -16.46
N LEU A 56 -6.75 -14.55 -17.11
CA LEU A 56 -6.65 -15.81 -17.86
C LEU A 56 -5.62 -15.72 -19.00
N VAL A 57 -5.70 -14.68 -19.83
CA VAL A 57 -4.77 -14.50 -20.97
C VAL A 57 -3.32 -14.34 -20.50
N ARG A 58 -3.12 -13.72 -19.34
CA ARG A 58 -1.79 -13.50 -18.75
C ARG A 58 -1.27 -14.67 -17.91
N GLY A 59 -2.06 -15.73 -17.75
CA GLY A 59 -1.69 -16.89 -16.92
C GLY A 59 -1.61 -16.57 -15.43
N LEU A 60 -2.41 -15.60 -14.96
CA LEU A 60 -2.55 -15.24 -13.54
C LEU A 60 -3.84 -15.78 -12.92
N ALA A 61 -4.71 -16.39 -13.74
CA ALA A 61 -5.85 -17.18 -13.34
C ALA A 61 -6.00 -18.38 -14.28
N GLU A 62 -6.71 -19.41 -13.83
CA GLU A 62 -7.05 -20.59 -14.63
C GLU A 62 -8.49 -21.03 -14.38
N VAL A 63 -9.02 -21.85 -15.29
CA VAL A 63 -10.32 -22.49 -15.10
C VAL A 63 -10.13 -23.77 -14.29
N ALA A 64 -10.75 -23.83 -13.11
CA ALA A 64 -10.70 -24.98 -12.20
C ALA A 64 -12.12 -25.52 -11.99
N GLY A 65 -12.51 -26.49 -12.82
CA GLY A 65 -13.87 -27.02 -12.81
C GLY A 65 -14.86 -26.01 -13.40
N GLU A 66 -15.81 -25.55 -12.59
CA GLU A 66 -16.80 -24.53 -12.97
C GLU A 66 -16.37 -23.10 -12.55
N ASP A 67 -15.27 -22.99 -11.80
CA ASP A 67 -14.78 -21.73 -11.26
C ASP A 67 -13.55 -21.21 -12.03
N ILE A 68 -13.28 -19.91 -11.90
CA ILE A 68 -12.02 -19.30 -12.32
C ILE A 68 -11.27 -18.90 -11.05
N VAL A 69 -10.07 -19.44 -10.90
CA VAL A 69 -9.25 -19.25 -9.69
C VAL A 69 -7.93 -18.55 -10.04
N PRO A 70 -7.43 -17.66 -9.16
CA PRO A 70 -6.13 -17.04 -9.36
C PRO A 70 -5.01 -18.08 -9.15
N VAL A 71 -3.92 -17.95 -9.92
CA VAL A 71 -2.74 -18.83 -9.86
C VAL A 71 -1.44 -18.03 -9.77
N ASP A 72 -0.34 -18.71 -9.40
CA ASP A 72 1.00 -18.13 -9.30
C ASP A 72 1.03 -16.80 -8.52
N LYS A 73 1.53 -15.73 -9.14
CA LYS A 73 1.59 -14.39 -8.53
C LYS A 73 0.19 -13.79 -8.32
N GLY A 74 -0.79 -14.16 -9.15
CA GLY A 74 -2.19 -13.74 -8.99
C GLY A 74 -2.79 -14.33 -7.71
N ALA A 75 -2.48 -15.60 -7.41
CA ALA A 75 -2.93 -16.25 -6.18
C ALA A 75 -2.38 -15.57 -4.93
N ILE A 76 -1.09 -15.19 -4.93
CA ILE A 76 -0.46 -14.47 -3.81
C ILE A 76 -1.17 -13.13 -3.57
N VAL A 77 -1.37 -12.34 -4.63
CA VAL A 77 -2.04 -11.04 -4.49
C VAL A 77 -3.47 -11.24 -3.99
N ALA A 78 -4.26 -12.10 -4.63
CA ALA A 78 -5.64 -12.37 -4.24
C ALA A 78 -5.73 -12.82 -2.78
N ALA A 79 -4.90 -13.78 -2.38
CA ALA A 79 -4.81 -14.28 -1.01
C ALA A 79 -4.58 -13.14 -0.01
N VAL A 80 -3.56 -12.31 -0.22
CA VAL A 80 -3.24 -11.20 0.69
C VAL A 80 -4.35 -10.17 0.72
N VAL A 81 -4.78 -9.62 -0.42
CA VAL A 81 -5.73 -8.49 -0.42
C VAL A 81 -7.14 -8.87 0.01
N SER A 82 -7.54 -10.13 -0.17
CA SER A 82 -8.84 -10.66 0.27
C SER A 82 -8.86 -11.19 1.69
N THR A 83 -7.72 -11.25 2.37
CA THR A 83 -7.64 -11.68 3.78
C THR A 83 -6.87 -10.69 4.65
N ALA A 84 -6.54 -9.53 4.10
CA ALA A 84 -5.81 -8.49 4.80
C ALA A 84 -6.53 -8.05 6.06
N ASP A 85 -5.77 -7.84 7.11
CA ASP A 85 -6.25 -7.36 8.39
C ASP A 85 -5.41 -6.18 8.91
N GLU A 86 -4.48 -5.69 8.09
CA GLU A 86 -3.65 -4.52 8.34
C GLU A 86 -3.30 -3.85 7.01
N TRP A 87 -3.38 -2.51 6.98
CA TRP A 87 -3.06 -1.72 5.79
C TRP A 87 -2.30 -0.46 6.17
N LEU A 88 -1.34 -0.07 5.33
CA LEU A 88 -0.71 1.25 5.36
C LEU A 88 -1.13 2.01 4.11
N GLU A 89 -1.70 3.20 4.26
CA GLU A 89 -1.80 4.21 3.21
C GLU A 89 -0.68 5.23 3.45
N MET A 90 0.13 5.50 2.42
CA MET A 90 1.29 6.37 2.53
C MET A 90 1.20 7.46 1.48
N ALA A 91 1.38 8.72 1.90
CA ALA A 91 1.58 9.84 1.00
C ALA A 91 2.97 10.44 1.23
N LEU A 92 3.76 10.51 0.17
CA LEU A 92 5.14 10.96 0.20
C LEU A 92 5.26 12.16 -0.75
N VAL A 93 5.73 13.29 -0.24
CA VAL A 93 5.80 14.55 -0.99
C VAL A 93 7.18 15.16 -0.85
N THR A 94 7.75 15.57 -1.98
CA THR A 94 9.00 16.33 -2.10
C THR A 94 8.74 17.55 -3.00
N PRO A 95 9.73 18.41 -3.27
CA PRO A 95 9.57 19.53 -4.19
C PRO A 95 9.24 19.12 -5.63
N THR A 96 9.60 17.90 -6.04
CA THR A 96 9.49 17.44 -7.44
C THR A 96 8.63 16.21 -7.64
N SER A 97 8.22 15.53 -6.56
CA SER A 97 7.45 14.30 -6.65
C SER A 97 6.41 14.14 -5.55
N ASP A 98 5.30 13.51 -5.91
CA ASP A 98 4.25 13.04 -5.01
C ASP A 98 3.94 11.58 -5.31
N HIS A 99 3.99 10.73 -4.28
CA HIS A 99 3.71 9.30 -4.40
C HIS A 99 2.69 8.87 -3.37
N VAL A 100 1.76 8.02 -3.82
CA VAL A 100 0.81 7.33 -2.95
C VAL A 100 1.08 5.83 -3.03
N LEU A 101 1.48 5.25 -1.91
CA LEU A 101 1.78 3.83 -1.78
C LEU A 101 0.81 3.19 -0.79
N PHE A 102 0.50 1.94 -1.02
CA PHE A 102 -0.28 1.13 -0.08
C PHE A 102 0.48 -0.14 0.27
N ILE A 103 0.38 -0.58 1.52
CA ILE A 103 0.84 -1.92 1.90
C ILE A 103 -0.35 -2.64 2.53
N ALA A 104 -0.64 -3.86 2.08
CA ALA A 104 -1.64 -4.72 2.70
C ALA A 104 -0.97 -5.97 3.25
N GLY A 105 -1.35 -6.37 4.46
CA GLY A 105 -0.82 -7.54 5.13
C GLY A 105 -1.91 -8.46 5.62
N SER A 106 -1.62 -9.76 5.52
CA SER A 106 -2.39 -10.84 6.12
C SER A 106 -1.45 -11.90 6.68
N GLU A 107 -2.01 -12.95 7.28
CA GLU A 107 -1.26 -14.15 7.69
C GLU A 107 -0.58 -14.88 6.51
N GLN A 108 -1.03 -14.64 5.27
CA GLN A 108 -0.43 -15.24 4.07
C GLN A 108 0.76 -14.44 3.52
N GLY A 109 1.04 -13.26 4.06
CA GLY A 109 2.13 -12.38 3.62
C GLY A 109 1.69 -10.94 3.48
N ALA A 110 2.51 -10.13 2.82
CA ALA A 110 2.18 -8.73 2.55
C ALA A 110 2.51 -8.34 1.11
N VAL A 111 1.83 -7.32 0.60
CA VAL A 111 2.09 -6.74 -0.72
C VAL A 111 2.17 -5.21 -0.61
N LEU A 112 3.17 -4.63 -1.27
CA LEU A 112 3.30 -3.20 -1.53
C LEU A 112 2.67 -2.91 -2.91
N LEU A 113 1.76 -1.95 -2.95
CA LEU A 113 1.10 -1.46 -4.15
C LEU A 113 1.49 0.01 -4.39
N ASN A 114 2.04 0.29 -5.55
CA ASN A 114 2.19 1.65 -6.05
C ASN A 114 1.03 1.95 -7.00
N LEU A 115 0.05 2.73 -6.53
CA LEU A 115 -1.14 3.00 -7.33
C LEU A 115 -0.88 4.14 -8.32
N SER A 116 -0.97 3.80 -9.61
CA SER A 116 -0.87 4.78 -10.69
C SER A 116 -2.22 5.38 -11.03
N ARG A 117 -2.23 6.68 -11.34
CA ARG A 117 -3.40 7.38 -11.92
C ARG A 117 -3.84 6.85 -13.28
N TYR A 118 -3.03 6.02 -13.92
CA TYR A 118 -3.33 5.43 -15.23
C TYR A 118 -4.00 4.05 -15.14
N GLY A 119 -4.34 3.58 -13.95
CA GLY A 119 -5.01 2.29 -13.74
C GLY A 119 -4.12 1.07 -14.00
N VAL A 120 -2.80 1.23 -13.87
CA VAL A 120 -1.80 0.16 -13.93
C VAL A 120 -0.87 0.29 -12.74
N HIS A 121 -0.95 -0.64 -11.81
CA HIS A 121 -0.32 -0.59 -10.50
C HIS A 121 0.84 -1.57 -10.43
N GLU A 122 1.91 -1.14 -9.79
CA GLU A 122 3.05 -2.01 -9.51
C GLU A 122 2.85 -2.67 -8.15
N ILE A 123 3.03 -3.99 -8.11
CA ILE A 123 2.79 -4.81 -6.94
C ILE A 123 4.05 -5.62 -6.66
N GLN A 124 4.51 -5.54 -5.42
CA GLN A 124 5.68 -6.23 -4.94
C GLN A 124 5.33 -7.02 -3.68
N PRO A 125 5.67 -8.32 -3.60
CA PRO A 125 5.54 -9.06 -2.36
C PRO A 125 6.51 -8.49 -1.32
N VAL A 126 6.10 -8.52 -0.07
CA VAL A 126 6.87 -8.11 1.10
C VAL A 126 7.03 -9.31 2.03
N ASP A 127 8.21 -9.48 2.61
CA ASP A 127 8.63 -10.69 3.33
C ASP A 127 7.67 -11.10 4.48
N SER A 128 7.07 -10.13 5.18
CA SER A 128 6.08 -10.42 6.21
C SER A 128 5.16 -9.23 6.51
N ARG A 129 3.98 -9.54 7.03
CA ARG A 129 3.06 -8.57 7.64
C ARG A 129 3.72 -7.79 8.78
N SER A 130 4.45 -8.48 9.66
CA SER A 130 5.11 -7.86 10.82
C SER A 130 6.15 -6.80 10.45
N GLY A 131 6.71 -6.87 9.24
CA GLY A 131 7.67 -5.90 8.72
C GLY A 131 7.05 -4.70 8.01
N MET A 132 5.73 -4.64 7.84
CA MET A 132 5.07 -3.61 7.02
C MET A 132 5.31 -2.20 7.52
N LEU A 133 5.12 -1.95 8.83
CA LEU A 133 5.31 -0.62 9.39
C LEU A 133 6.77 -0.18 9.24
N SER A 134 7.71 -1.06 9.58
CA SER A 134 9.13 -0.76 9.44
C SER A 134 9.54 -0.51 7.99
N LEU A 135 8.94 -1.24 7.02
CA LEU A 135 9.12 -0.95 5.60
C LEU A 135 8.54 0.42 5.22
N GLY A 136 7.33 0.75 5.68
CA GLY A 136 6.71 2.06 5.46
C GLY A 136 7.56 3.20 6.02
N VAL A 137 8.10 3.05 7.23
CA VAL A 137 9.03 4.02 7.84
C VAL A 137 10.35 4.09 7.09
N ALA A 138 10.89 2.97 6.60
CA ALA A 138 12.10 2.97 5.78
C ALA A 138 11.90 3.70 4.44
N ILE A 139 10.75 3.51 3.79
CA ILE A 139 10.38 4.26 2.58
C ILE A 139 10.23 5.75 2.92
N ALA A 140 9.54 6.10 4.01
CA ALA A 140 9.40 7.50 4.43
C ALA A 140 10.76 8.16 4.70
N LYS A 141 11.68 7.45 5.37
CA LYS A 141 13.06 7.90 5.57
C LYS A 141 13.77 8.20 4.25
N GLN A 142 13.61 7.33 3.25
CA GLN A 142 14.23 7.53 1.95
C GLN A 142 13.82 8.86 1.31
N TYR A 143 12.58 9.33 1.54
CA TYR A 143 12.09 10.61 1.04
C TYR A 143 12.54 11.79 1.91
N LEU A 144 12.54 11.61 3.23
CA LEU A 144 12.77 12.70 4.17
C LEU A 144 14.27 13.00 4.42
N VAL A 145 15.16 12.04 4.15
CA VAL A 145 16.58 12.14 4.50
C VAL A 145 17.48 11.85 3.31
N ASP A 146 17.24 10.73 2.62
CA ASP A 146 18.19 10.17 1.64
C ASP A 146 17.81 10.49 0.17
N GLY A 147 16.73 11.25 -0.03
CA GLY A 147 16.09 11.46 -1.33
C GLY A 147 16.80 12.50 -2.19
N PRO A 148 16.87 12.30 -3.53
CA PRO A 148 17.53 13.24 -4.44
C PRO A 148 16.75 14.54 -4.65
N ASP A 149 15.44 14.53 -4.35
CA ASP A 149 14.50 15.62 -4.64
C ASP A 149 14.64 16.79 -3.65
N GLY A 150 15.34 16.59 -2.53
CA GLY A 150 15.63 17.62 -1.55
C GLY A 150 14.48 17.94 -0.59
N LEU A 151 14.61 19.07 0.11
CA LEU A 151 13.67 19.57 1.11
C LEU A 151 12.93 20.80 0.55
N PRO A 152 11.72 21.13 1.05
CA PRO A 152 11.00 20.44 2.12
C PRO A 152 10.42 19.10 1.65
N ALA A 153 10.36 18.14 2.57
CA ALA A 153 9.78 16.83 2.31
C ALA A 153 8.78 16.45 3.42
N ALA A 154 7.77 15.67 3.07
CA ALA A 154 6.75 15.20 3.98
C ALA A 154 6.41 13.73 3.72
N ALA A 155 6.18 12.98 4.80
CA ALA A 155 5.63 11.64 4.75
C ALA A 155 4.43 11.56 5.69
N MET A 156 3.30 11.10 5.16
CA MET A 156 2.14 10.74 5.95
C MET A 156 1.93 9.24 5.83
N ILE A 157 1.68 8.58 6.96
CA ILE A 157 1.24 7.19 7.01
C ILE A 157 -0.06 7.15 7.80
N LYS A 158 -1.02 6.44 7.23
CA LYS A 158 -2.27 6.05 7.88
C LYS A 158 -2.27 4.53 8.03
N HIS A 159 -2.19 4.08 9.26
CA HIS A 159 -2.10 2.68 9.63
C HIS A 159 -3.47 2.16 10.08
N HIS A 160 -4.06 1.32 9.24
CA HIS A 160 -5.33 0.66 9.47
C HIS A 160 -5.12 -0.74 10.04
N ARG A 161 -5.99 -1.16 10.95
CA ARG A 161 -6.20 -2.56 11.33
C ARG A 161 -7.63 -2.99 11.05
N ALA A 162 -7.85 -4.30 10.99
CA ALA A 162 -9.19 -4.88 10.93
C ALA A 162 -9.96 -4.49 12.20
N GLY A 163 -10.82 -3.48 12.06
CA GLY A 163 -11.56 -2.89 13.17
C GLY A 163 -10.73 -1.85 13.95
N GLY A 164 -11.44 -0.88 14.51
CA GLY A 164 -10.83 0.25 15.22
C GLY A 164 -10.51 1.45 14.33
N GLU A 165 -10.16 2.55 14.99
CA GLU A 165 -9.74 3.77 14.31
C GLU A 165 -8.29 3.64 13.81
N PRO A 166 -7.96 4.17 12.63
CA PRO A 166 -6.60 4.16 12.12
C PRO A 166 -5.70 5.10 12.94
N LEU A 167 -4.42 4.73 13.06
CA LEU A 167 -3.39 5.65 13.51
C LEU A 167 -2.90 6.46 12.33
N VAL A 168 -2.76 7.78 12.50
CA VAL A 168 -2.29 8.66 11.43
C VAL A 168 -1.15 9.51 11.97
N ALA A 169 -0.06 9.55 11.23
CA ALA A 169 1.06 10.43 11.53
C ALA A 169 1.54 11.14 10.26
N ASN A 170 1.98 12.39 10.42
CA ASN A 170 2.59 13.18 9.36
C ASN A 170 3.91 13.76 9.86
N LEU A 171 5.01 13.36 9.23
CA LEU A 171 6.35 13.84 9.51
C LEU A 171 6.83 14.75 8.37
N LYS A 172 7.26 15.96 8.71
CA LYS A 172 7.79 16.94 7.76
C LYS A 172 9.20 17.34 8.14
N ALA A 173 10.06 17.44 7.13
CA ALA A 173 11.40 18.00 7.20
C ALA A 173 11.44 19.30 6.39
N GLY A 174 11.77 20.42 7.03
CA GLY A 174 11.85 21.74 6.42
C GLY A 174 13.24 22.03 5.83
N GLU A 175 13.33 22.98 4.90
CA GLU A 175 14.61 23.44 4.32
C GLU A 175 15.57 24.01 5.37
N ASP A 176 15.04 24.55 6.47
CA ASP A 176 15.79 25.10 7.59
C ASP A 176 16.31 24.02 8.56
N GLY A 177 16.10 22.74 8.24
CA GLY A 177 16.43 21.60 9.09
C GLY A 177 15.46 21.38 10.23
N SER A 178 14.32 22.10 10.28
CA SER A 178 13.26 21.84 11.24
C SER A 178 12.54 20.54 10.93
N TRP A 179 12.11 19.84 11.99
CA TRP A 179 11.29 18.64 11.88
C TRP A 179 10.02 18.81 12.70
N THR A 180 8.90 18.43 12.10
CA THR A 180 7.60 18.49 12.77
C THR A 180 6.83 17.20 12.59
N LEU A 181 6.18 16.76 13.66
CA LEU A 181 5.31 15.58 13.68
C LEU A 181 3.89 16.03 14.04
N ALA A 182 2.90 15.53 13.31
CA ALA A 182 1.49 15.67 13.64
C ALA A 182 0.84 14.29 13.72
N GLU A 183 -0.13 14.13 14.62
CA GLU A 183 -0.83 12.87 14.89
C GLU A 183 -2.34 13.09 14.76
N GLY A 184 -3.05 12.11 14.19
CA GLY A 184 -4.50 12.15 13.99
C GLY A 184 -4.95 12.45 12.54
N ASP A 185 -6.18 12.05 12.24
CA ASP A 185 -6.83 12.20 10.94
C ASP A 185 -7.61 13.53 10.90
N GLY A 186 -7.26 14.44 10.00
CA GLY A 186 -7.95 15.72 9.85
C GLY A 186 -7.19 16.73 8.99
N ASP A 187 -7.84 17.84 8.64
CA ASP A 187 -7.24 18.86 7.76
C ASP A 187 -6.10 19.64 8.40
N ASN A 188 -6.08 19.73 9.74
CA ASN A 188 -5.06 20.43 10.52
C ASN A 188 -4.78 19.73 11.85
N PRO A 189 -4.16 18.53 11.84
CA PRO A 189 -3.82 17.83 13.06
C PRO A 189 -2.80 18.67 13.88
N PRO A 190 -2.89 18.65 15.22
CA PRO A 190 -1.95 19.34 16.08
C PRO A 190 -0.51 18.93 15.73
N THR A 191 0.29 19.91 15.37
CA THR A 191 1.68 19.70 14.96
C THR A 191 2.62 20.10 16.10
N ARG A 192 3.65 19.30 16.34
CA ARG A 192 4.70 19.58 17.33
C ARG A 192 6.09 19.49 16.69
N PRO A 193 7.05 20.33 17.11
CA PRO A 193 8.44 20.17 16.71
C PRO A 193 9.01 18.88 17.32
N VAL A 194 9.90 18.22 16.58
CA VAL A 194 10.65 17.03 17.04
C VAL A 194 12.13 17.18 16.70
N PRO A 195 13.06 16.70 17.54
CA PRO A 195 14.48 16.68 17.18
C PRO A 195 14.73 15.79 15.96
N ALA A 196 15.58 16.22 15.03
CA ALA A 196 15.91 15.45 13.82
C ALA A 196 16.40 14.03 14.13
N THR A 197 17.16 13.85 15.21
CA THR A 197 17.68 12.55 15.66
C THR A 197 16.61 11.60 16.19
N GLU A 198 15.44 12.12 16.56
CA GLU A 198 14.33 11.35 17.15
C GLU A 198 13.11 11.28 16.22
N ALA A 199 13.15 12.00 15.10
CA ALA A 199 12.01 12.23 14.22
C ALA A 199 11.39 10.93 13.69
N LEU A 200 12.22 10.03 13.14
CA LEU A 200 11.75 8.75 12.60
C LEU A 200 11.25 7.79 13.70
N ALA A 201 11.94 7.73 14.84
CA ALA A 201 11.52 6.90 15.96
C ALA A 201 10.18 7.39 16.55
N SER A 202 10.00 8.72 16.65
CA SER A 202 8.73 9.32 17.10
C SER A 202 7.60 9.05 16.11
N PHE A 203 7.91 9.04 14.81
CA PHE A 203 6.95 8.76 13.75
C PHE A 203 6.50 7.29 13.76
N GLU A 204 7.43 6.34 13.88
CA GLU A 204 7.11 4.92 14.04
C GLU A 204 6.30 4.66 15.31
N ALA A 205 6.67 5.30 16.43
CA ALA A 205 5.93 5.18 17.69
C ALA A 205 4.47 5.66 17.58
N ALA A 206 4.24 6.77 16.87
CA ALA A 206 2.89 7.31 16.64
C ALA A 206 2.01 6.38 15.76
N LEU A 207 2.62 5.48 15.01
CA LEU A 207 1.96 4.54 14.10
C LEU A 207 1.87 3.12 14.67
N THR A 208 2.37 2.90 15.89
CA THR A 208 2.38 1.59 16.53
C THR A 208 1.17 1.44 17.44
N PHE A 209 0.33 0.45 17.17
CA PHE A 209 -0.75 0.08 18.09
C PHE A 209 -0.20 -0.53 19.38
N ALA A 210 -0.80 -0.15 20.51
CA ALA A 210 -0.48 -0.67 21.84
C ALA A 210 -0.88 -2.14 22.02
#